data_AF-A0A496Z6X8-F1
#
_entry.id   AF-A0A496Z6X8-F1
#
_cell.length_a   1.000
_cell.length_b   1.000
_cell.length_c   1.000
_cell.angle_alpha   90.00
_cell.angle_beta   90.00
_cell.angle_gamma   90.00
#
_symmetry.space_group_name_H-M   'P 1'
#
loop_
_entity.id
_entity.type
_entity.pdbx_description
1 polymer ?
#
loop_
_entity_poly.entity_id
_entity_poly.type
_entity_poly.pdbx_seq_one_letter_code
_entity_poly.pdbx_strand_id
1 'polypeptide(L)'
;TELQQAINRAYFMDQLQLKESPAMTATEVNARIQLMQRLLGPTYGRLQFDFLDQLLNRTFKILYRYQKLPPVPAIVQQNGWELDIDYLGPLAKAQRYGDAQAIERVLGTATAMNETFPGITDNINSDEAIRELGEVSGAPAKIWNSKSEVDQTRKARAEEMAQQKELATAQQAGEAGQSLGKAGQELKLMQGGQAEGEQAA
;
A
#
# COMPACT_ATOMS: atom_id res chain seq x y z
N THR A 1 -3.09 -37.37 36.44
CA THR A 1 -4.05 -37.23 37.56
C THR A 1 -4.92 -36.00 37.36
N GLU A 2 -6.11 -35.91 37.97
CA GLU A 2 -6.98 -34.72 37.84
C GLU A 2 -6.28 -33.43 38.31
N LEU A 3 -5.42 -33.53 39.34
CA LEU A 3 -4.62 -32.40 39.82
C LEU A 3 -3.63 -31.87 38.77
N GLN A 4 -2.93 -32.76 38.06
CA GLN A 4 -2.04 -32.35 36.96
C GLN A 4 -2.82 -31.67 35.83
N GLN A 5 -4.02 -32.15 35.51
CA GLN A 5 -4.88 -31.53 34.50
C GLN A 5 -5.43 -30.18 34.96
N ALA A 6 -5.71 -29.99 36.25
CA ALA A 6 -6.12 -28.70 36.81
C ALA A 6 -4.97 -27.68 36.76
N ILE A 7 -3.75 -28.10 37.12
CA ILE A 7 -2.54 -27.27 37.02
C ILE A 7 -2.29 -26.88 35.56
N ASN A 8 -2.30 -27.85 34.63
CA ASN A 8 -2.09 -27.56 33.21
C ASN A 8 -3.12 -26.58 32.64
N ARG A 9 -4.39 -26.70 33.05
CA ARG A 9 -5.47 -25.76 32.69
C ARG A 9 -5.22 -24.35 33.25
N ALA A 10 -4.76 -24.26 34.50
CA ALA A 10 -4.44 -22.97 35.13
C ALA A 10 -3.28 -22.24 34.45
N TYR A 11 -2.32 -22.97 33.88
CA TYR A 11 -1.20 -22.43 33.10
C TYR A 11 -1.46 -22.39 31.59
N PHE A 12 -2.69 -22.65 31.14
CA PHE A 12 -3.07 -22.70 29.72
C PHE A 12 -2.23 -23.65 28.84
N MET A 13 -1.57 -24.65 29.46
CA MET A 13 -0.71 -25.61 28.78
C MET A 13 -1.51 -26.46 27.77
N ASP A 14 -2.76 -26.76 28.09
CA ASP A 14 -3.69 -27.49 27.24
C ASP A 14 -4.14 -26.69 26.01
N GLN A 15 -4.12 -25.36 26.09
CA GLN A 15 -4.52 -24.47 25.00
C GLN A 15 -3.34 -24.08 24.08
N LEU A 16 -2.11 -24.22 24.57
CA LEU A 16 -0.87 -23.93 23.84
C LEU A 16 -0.21 -25.17 23.24
N GLN A 17 -0.58 -26.37 23.68
CA GLN A 17 -0.07 -27.61 23.11
C GLN A 17 -0.77 -27.93 21.78
N LEU A 18 -0.02 -27.88 20.69
CA LEU A 18 -0.42 -28.53 19.45
C LEU A 18 -0.45 -30.03 19.72
N LYS A 19 -1.64 -30.62 19.76
CA LYS A 19 -1.77 -32.08 19.74
C LYS A 19 -1.07 -32.57 18.47
N GLU A 20 0.06 -33.27 18.62
CA GLU A 20 0.77 -33.89 17.50
C GLU A 20 -0.16 -34.92 16.86
N SER A 21 -0.87 -34.51 15.82
CA SER A 21 -1.67 -35.37 14.98
C SER A 21 -0.98 -35.45 13.63
N PRO A 22 -0.63 -36.65 13.12
CA PRO A 22 -0.07 -36.82 11.78
C PRO A 22 -0.97 -36.28 10.65
N ALA A 23 -2.23 -35.94 10.95
CA ALA A 23 -3.25 -35.49 10.02
C ALA A 23 -3.80 -34.08 10.34
N MET A 24 -2.95 -33.14 10.80
CA MET A 24 -3.40 -31.77 11.01
C MET A 24 -3.61 -31.05 9.66
N THR A 25 -4.82 -30.51 9.44
CA THR A 25 -5.15 -29.77 8.21
C THR A 25 -4.77 -28.29 8.34
N ALA A 26 -4.43 -27.63 7.21
CA ALA A 26 -3.99 -26.23 7.21
C ALA A 26 -5.02 -25.26 7.82
N THR A 27 -6.31 -25.55 7.71
CA THR A 27 -7.39 -24.76 8.32
C THR A 27 -7.46 -24.93 9.84
N GLU A 28 -7.21 -26.14 10.35
CA GLU A 28 -7.17 -26.41 11.79
C GLU A 28 -5.97 -25.73 12.46
N VAL A 29 -4.80 -25.73 11.81
CA VAL A 29 -3.62 -24.98 12.25
C VAL A 29 -3.97 -23.50 12.41
N ASN A 30 -4.55 -22.89 11.37
CA ASN A 30 -4.91 -21.46 11.38
C ASN A 30 -5.94 -21.14 12.47
N ALA A 31 -6.98 -21.96 12.64
CA ALA A 31 -7.99 -21.77 13.68
C ALA A 31 -7.39 -21.86 15.10
N ARG A 32 -6.42 -22.75 15.32
CA ARG A 32 -5.72 -22.88 16.60
C ARG A 32 -4.78 -21.70 16.87
N ILE A 33 -4.06 -21.22 15.86
CA ILE A 33 -3.25 -20.01 15.98
C ILE A 33 -4.13 -18.82 16.38
N GLN A 34 -5.30 -18.65 15.77
CA GLN A 34 -6.25 -17.59 16.14
C GLN A 34 -6.73 -17.71 17.59
N LEU A 35 -7.03 -18.93 18.06
CA LEU A 35 -7.40 -19.17 19.46
C LEU A 35 -6.26 -18.81 20.42
N MET A 36 -5.03 -19.21 20.13
CA MET A 36 -3.86 -18.86 20.95
C MET A 36 -3.63 -17.34 20.98
N GLN A 37 -3.77 -16.65 19.85
CA GLN A 37 -3.65 -15.20 19.78
C GLN A 37 -4.72 -14.49 20.60
N ARG A 38 -5.97 -14.97 20.53
CA ARG A 38 -7.09 -14.44 21.33
C ARG A 38 -6.87 -14.64 22.83
N LEU A 39 -6.29 -15.78 23.22
CA LEU A 39 -6.01 -16.08 24.62
C LEU A 39 -4.86 -15.23 25.18
N LEU A 40 -3.74 -15.16 24.45
CA LEU A 40 -2.53 -14.50 24.92
C LEU A 40 -2.53 -13.00 24.69
N GLY A 41 -3.31 -12.50 23.72
CA GLY A 41 -3.35 -11.10 23.31
C GLY A 41 -3.51 -10.11 24.47
N PRO A 42 -4.51 -10.27 25.37
CA PRO A 42 -4.71 -9.33 26.48
C PRO A 42 -3.58 -9.32 27.51
N THR A 43 -2.98 -10.48 27.79
CA THR A 43 -1.85 -10.58 28.72
C THR A 43 -0.58 -10.00 28.12
N TYR A 44 -0.37 -10.26 26.83
CA TYR A 44 0.76 -9.73 26.07
C TYR A 44 0.68 -8.20 25.93
N GLY A 45 -0.49 -7.65 25.61
CA GLY A 45 -0.68 -6.19 25.54
C GLY A 45 -0.40 -5.49 26.87
N ARG A 46 -0.87 -6.06 28.00
CA ARG A 46 -0.52 -5.54 29.33
C ARG A 46 0.97 -5.64 29.63
N LEU A 47 1.61 -6.75 29.28
CA LEU A 47 3.06 -6.88 29.44
C LEU A 47 3.83 -5.82 28.65
N GLN A 48 3.34 -5.45 27.45
CA GLN A 48 3.90 -4.36 26.67
C GLN A 48 3.71 -3.01 27.37
N PHE A 49 2.45 -2.58 27.59
CA PHE A 49 2.16 -1.23 28.11
C PHE A 49 2.61 -1.03 29.56
N ASP A 50 2.40 -2.00 30.44
CA ASP A 50 2.63 -1.84 31.87
C ASP A 50 4.09 -2.07 32.26
N PHE A 51 4.84 -2.87 31.47
CA PHE A 51 6.20 -3.27 31.82
C PHE A 51 7.24 -2.89 30.76
N LEU A 52 7.11 -3.41 29.54
CA LEU A 52 8.14 -3.21 28.51
C LEU A 52 8.27 -1.74 28.10
N ASP A 53 7.15 -1.04 27.91
CA ASP A 53 7.14 0.39 27.54
C ASP A 53 7.80 1.24 28.60
N GLN A 54 7.47 1.00 29.87
CA GLN A 54 8.04 1.72 31.00
C GLN A 54 9.54 1.46 31.12
N LEU A 55 9.96 0.21 30.95
CA LEU A 55 11.35 -0.21 31.03
C LEU A 55 12.18 0.40 29.89
N LEU A 56 11.69 0.30 28.66
CA LEU A 56 12.38 0.80 27.46
C LEU A 56 12.45 2.33 27.48
N ASN A 57 11.35 3.02 27.78
CA ASN A 57 11.34 4.48 27.94
C ASN A 57 12.36 4.95 28.96
N ARG A 58 12.40 4.32 30.14
CA ARG A 58 13.35 4.67 31.19
C ARG A 58 14.78 4.42 30.74
N THR A 59 15.06 3.25 30.16
CA THR A 59 16.40 2.87 29.71
C THR A 59 16.91 3.81 28.64
N PHE A 60 16.08 4.11 27.64
CA PHE A 60 16.41 5.03 26.56
C PHE A 60 16.67 6.45 27.09
N LYS A 61 15.80 7.00 27.96
CA LYS A 61 15.99 8.34 28.56
C LYS A 61 17.24 8.43 29.43
N ILE A 62 17.65 7.33 30.08
CA ILE A 62 18.94 7.26 30.79
C ILE A 62 20.10 7.32 29.79
N LEU A 63 20.13 6.41 28.81
CA LEU A 63 21.22 6.35 27.83
C LEU A 63 21.37 7.65 27.02
N TYR A 64 20.26 8.30 26.69
CA TYR A 64 20.26 9.60 26.00
C TYR A 64 20.92 10.70 26.84
N ARG A 65 20.56 10.82 28.13
CA ARG A 65 21.19 11.81 29.04
C ARG A 65 22.69 11.56 29.25
N TYR A 66 23.11 10.29 29.23
CA TYR A 66 24.52 9.90 29.33
C TYR A 66 25.27 9.96 27.98
N GLN A 67 24.64 10.48 26.92
CA GLN A 67 25.23 10.59 25.58
C GLN A 67 25.78 9.25 25.05
N LYS A 68 25.13 8.14 25.43
CA LYS A 68 25.49 6.78 24.95
C LYS A 68 24.78 6.40 23.66
N LEU A 69 23.84 7.24 23.20
CA LEU A 69 23.13 7.08 21.95
C LEU A 69 23.63 8.11 20.93
N PRO A 70 23.54 7.82 19.62
CA PRO A 70 23.80 8.80 18.58
C PRO A 70 22.93 10.06 18.76
N PRO A 71 23.41 11.24 18.34
CA PRO A 71 22.60 12.45 18.37
C PRO A 71 21.37 12.29 17.48
N VAL A 72 20.26 12.84 17.96
CA VAL A 72 19.00 12.85 17.22
C VAL A 72 19.18 13.66 15.92
N PRO A 73 18.71 13.19 14.76
CA PRO A 73 18.78 13.94 13.52
C PRO A 73 18.17 15.35 13.67
N ALA A 74 18.80 16.37 13.07
CA ALA A 74 18.41 17.76 13.24
C ALA A 74 16.93 18.04 12.89
N ILE A 75 16.41 17.36 11.87
CA ILE A 75 15.00 17.48 11.44
C ILE A 75 14.00 17.02 12.51
N VAL A 76 14.40 16.05 13.34
CA VAL A 76 13.58 15.50 14.43
C VAL A 76 13.73 16.36 15.68
N GLN A 77 14.93 16.92 15.91
CA GLN A 77 15.20 17.75 17.09
C GLN A 77 14.47 19.10 17.06
N GLN A 78 14.29 19.72 15.88
CA GLN A 78 13.64 21.02 15.72
C GLN A 78 12.15 21.03 16.10
N ASN A 79 11.47 19.90 15.97
CA ASN A 79 10.03 19.80 16.18
C ASN A 79 9.64 19.37 17.61
N GLY A 80 10.63 19.08 18.47
CA GLY A 80 10.40 18.32 19.70
C GLY A 80 10.08 16.87 19.35
N TRP A 81 10.87 15.95 19.89
CA TRP A 81 10.73 14.54 19.56
C TRP A 81 10.29 13.75 20.78
N GLU A 82 9.42 12.77 20.55
CA GLU A 82 8.98 11.80 21.53
C GLU A 82 9.47 10.41 21.10
N LEU A 83 9.76 9.56 22.09
CA LEU A 83 10.12 8.18 21.82
C LEU A 83 8.84 7.39 21.56
N ASP A 84 8.69 6.91 20.33
CA ASP A 84 7.69 5.91 19.99
C ASP A 84 8.34 4.52 19.91
N ILE A 85 7.67 3.50 20.44
CA ILE A 85 8.22 2.14 20.59
C ILE A 85 7.34 1.16 19.82
N ASP A 86 7.84 0.71 18.68
CA ASP A 86 7.21 -0.32 17.88
C ASP A 86 7.72 -1.73 18.25
N TYR A 87 6.81 -2.57 18.76
CA TYR A 87 7.11 -3.98 19.04
C TYR A 87 7.02 -4.84 17.77
N LEU A 88 8.17 -5.05 17.13
CA LEU A 88 8.30 -5.95 15.98
C LEU A 88 8.39 -7.43 16.42
N GLY A 89 7.29 -8.00 16.92
CA GLY A 89 7.20 -9.41 17.34
C GLY A 89 6.27 -10.27 16.48
N PRO A 90 6.42 -11.62 16.43
CA PRO A 90 5.53 -12.50 15.66
C PRO A 90 4.06 -12.39 16.02
N LEU A 91 3.74 -12.15 17.30
CA LEU A 91 2.36 -12.00 17.78
C LEU A 91 1.78 -10.62 17.42
N ALA A 92 2.56 -9.54 17.58
CA ALA A 92 2.17 -8.20 17.15
C ALA A 92 1.99 -8.12 15.63
N LYS A 93 2.91 -8.74 14.87
CA LYS A 93 2.78 -8.94 13.43
C LYS A 93 1.53 -9.74 13.10
N ALA A 94 1.21 -10.81 13.84
CA ALA A 94 0.03 -11.61 13.55
C ALA A 94 -1.29 -10.91 13.92
N GLN A 95 -1.31 -10.05 14.94
CA GLN A 95 -2.45 -9.17 15.22
C GLN A 95 -2.65 -8.16 14.09
N ARG A 96 -1.58 -7.49 13.64
CA ARG A 96 -1.63 -6.56 12.51
C ARG A 96 -1.84 -7.27 11.16
N TYR A 97 -1.50 -8.55 11.04
CA TYR A 97 -1.71 -9.32 9.80
C TYR A 97 -3.20 -9.41 9.43
N GLY A 98 -4.09 -9.43 10.42
CA GLY A 98 -5.53 -9.33 10.18
C GLY A 98 -5.90 -8.01 9.49
N ASP A 99 -5.27 -6.91 9.89
CA ASP A 99 -5.49 -5.58 9.29
C ASP A 99 -4.95 -5.55 7.85
N ALA A 100 -3.78 -6.12 7.58
CA ALA A 100 -3.27 -6.28 6.21
C ALA A 100 -4.24 -7.06 5.31
N GLN A 101 -4.74 -8.21 5.80
CA GLN A 101 -5.72 -9.00 5.06
C GLN A 101 -7.05 -8.27 4.85
N ALA A 102 -7.45 -7.39 5.78
CA ALA A 102 -8.63 -6.56 5.63
C ALA A 102 -8.42 -5.50 4.54
N ILE A 103 -7.28 -4.82 4.55
CA ILE A 103 -6.90 -3.81 3.55
C ILE A 103 -6.87 -4.43 2.14
N GLU A 104 -6.17 -5.57 1.98
CA GLU A 104 -6.11 -6.27 0.68
C GLU A 104 -7.49 -6.66 0.16
N ARG A 105 -8.38 -7.15 1.04
CA ARG A 105 -9.74 -7.55 0.67
C ARG A 105 -10.59 -6.36 0.22
N VAL A 106 -10.48 -5.23 0.93
CA VAL A 106 -11.19 -3.98 0.57
C VAL A 106 -10.69 -3.47 -0.78
N LEU A 107 -9.39 -3.42 -1.00
CA LEU A 107 -8.79 -3.00 -2.28
C LEU A 107 -9.22 -3.91 -3.43
N GLY A 108 -9.20 -5.23 -3.23
CA GLY A 108 -9.65 -6.20 -4.23
C GLY A 108 -11.13 -6.04 -4.57
N THR A 109 -11.98 -5.84 -3.55
CA THR A 109 -13.42 -5.65 -3.72
C THR A 109 -13.73 -4.33 -4.42
N ALA A 110 -13.06 -3.24 -4.03
CA ALA A 110 -13.21 -1.94 -4.68
C ALA A 110 -12.80 -1.98 -6.16
N THR A 111 -11.72 -2.70 -6.49
CA THR A 111 -11.28 -2.88 -7.88
C THR A 111 -12.33 -3.62 -8.71
N ALA A 112 -12.90 -4.71 -8.18
CA ALA A 112 -13.96 -5.46 -8.85
C ALA A 112 -15.25 -4.64 -9.00
N MET A 113 -15.60 -3.83 -8.00
CA MET A 113 -16.79 -2.98 -8.05
C MET A 113 -16.65 -1.79 -9.00
N ASN A 114 -15.43 -1.34 -9.30
CA ASN A 114 -15.19 -0.19 -10.17
C ASN A 114 -15.68 -0.42 -11.61
N GLU A 115 -15.78 -1.68 -12.07
CA GLU A 115 -16.36 -2.01 -13.37
C GLU A 115 -17.86 -1.69 -13.43
N THR A 116 -18.56 -1.84 -12.30
CA THR A 116 -20.02 -1.60 -12.21
C THR A 116 -20.33 -0.19 -11.71
N PHE A 117 -19.49 0.34 -10.80
CA PHE A 117 -19.63 1.66 -10.19
C PHE A 117 -18.33 2.46 -10.39
N PRO A 118 -18.16 3.13 -11.53
CA PRO A 118 -16.98 3.95 -11.79
C PRO A 118 -16.78 5.01 -10.71
N GLY A 119 -15.56 5.16 -10.20
CA GLY A 119 -15.20 6.15 -9.19
C GLY A 119 -15.31 5.65 -7.75
N ILE A 120 -15.73 4.39 -7.51
CA ILE A 120 -15.79 3.83 -6.16
C ILE A 120 -14.41 3.81 -5.46
N THR A 121 -13.35 3.69 -6.26
CA THR A 121 -11.96 3.73 -5.81
C THR A 121 -11.53 5.11 -5.29
N ASP A 122 -12.26 6.19 -5.60
CA ASP A 122 -11.95 7.54 -5.13
C ASP A 122 -12.19 7.69 -3.62
N ASN A 123 -12.96 6.78 -3.02
CA ASN A 123 -13.15 6.71 -1.57
C ASN A 123 -11.92 6.14 -0.83
N ILE A 124 -10.95 5.57 -1.55
CA ILE A 124 -9.78 4.92 -0.97
C ILE A 124 -8.54 5.75 -1.24
N ASN A 125 -7.84 6.13 -0.17
CA ASN A 125 -6.50 6.67 -0.30
C ASN A 125 -5.51 5.51 -0.52
N SER A 126 -5.25 5.21 -1.79
CA SER A 126 -4.35 4.12 -2.21
C SER A 126 -2.91 4.30 -1.71
N ASP A 127 -2.46 5.55 -1.53
CA ASP A 127 -1.10 5.85 -1.05
C ASP A 127 -0.94 5.52 0.43
N GLU A 128 -1.95 5.84 1.23
CA GLU A 128 -1.92 5.50 2.64
C GLU A 128 -2.16 4.00 2.84
N ALA A 129 -3.06 3.39 2.06
CA ALA A 129 -3.33 1.96 2.11
C ALA A 129 -2.08 1.11 1.82
N ILE A 130 -1.28 1.47 0.80
CA ILE A 130 -0.07 0.72 0.47
C ILE A 130 1.03 0.93 1.51
N ARG A 131 1.11 2.12 2.13
CA ARG A 131 2.07 2.42 3.20
C ARG A 131 1.72 1.64 4.47
N GLU A 132 0.46 1.65 4.88
CA GLU A 132 -0.03 0.87 6.03
C GLU A 132 0.22 -0.63 5.80
N LEU A 133 -0.09 -1.15 4.60
CA LEU A 133 0.18 -2.55 4.26
C LEU A 133 1.68 -2.88 4.35
N GLY A 134 2.53 -1.95 3.91
CA GLY A 134 3.98 -2.01 4.04
C GLY A 134 4.47 -2.09 5.48
N GLU A 135 3.95 -1.22 6.34
CA GLU A 135 4.30 -1.17 7.76
C GLU A 135 3.87 -2.44 8.49
N VAL A 136 2.62 -2.86 8.29
CA VAL A 136 2.07 -4.10 8.85
C VAL A 136 2.88 -5.32 8.40
N SER A 137 3.26 -5.37 7.12
CA SER A 137 4.05 -6.47 6.55
C SER A 137 5.53 -6.42 6.96
N GLY A 138 5.97 -5.35 7.63
CA GLY A 138 7.35 -5.17 8.06
C GLY A 138 8.31 -4.87 6.91
N ALA A 139 7.83 -4.23 5.85
CA ALA A 139 8.64 -3.81 4.73
C ALA A 139 9.69 -2.76 5.20
N PRO A 140 10.98 -2.93 4.87
CA PRO A 140 12.01 -2.05 5.40
C PRO A 140 11.89 -0.64 4.82
N ALA A 141 11.97 0.40 5.67
CA ALA A 141 11.75 1.81 5.30
C ALA A 141 12.48 2.26 4.02
N LYS A 142 13.67 1.71 3.77
CA LYS A 142 14.53 2.00 2.60
C LYS A 142 13.91 1.70 1.23
N ILE A 143 12.82 0.94 1.14
CA ILE A 143 12.15 0.64 -0.14
C ILE A 143 11.14 1.72 -0.54
N TRP A 144 10.78 2.61 0.38
CA TRP A 144 9.75 3.61 0.17
C TRP A 144 10.38 4.91 -0.31
N ASN A 145 9.89 5.42 -1.44
CA ASN A 145 10.18 6.79 -1.86
C ASN A 145 9.50 7.78 -0.90
N SER A 146 10.14 8.94 -0.72
CA SER A 146 9.56 10.04 0.05
C SER A 146 8.29 10.58 -0.61
N LYS A 147 7.38 11.18 0.18
CA LYS A 147 6.15 11.79 -0.36
C LYS A 147 6.49 12.84 -1.44
N SER A 148 7.52 13.65 -1.19
CA SER A 148 8.01 14.64 -2.16
C SER A 148 8.49 14.04 -3.48
N GLU A 149 9.24 12.93 -3.46
CA GLU A 149 9.72 12.28 -4.69
C GLU A 149 8.56 11.69 -5.49
N VAL A 150 7.57 11.09 -4.82
CA VAL A 150 6.36 10.56 -5.48
C VAL A 150 5.56 11.69 -6.14
N ASP A 151 5.36 12.81 -5.43
CA ASP A 151 4.64 13.97 -5.95
C ASP A 151 5.35 14.59 -7.15
N GLN A 152 6.68 14.74 -7.10
CA GLN A 152 7.47 15.22 -8.23
C GLN A 152 7.39 14.28 -9.42
N THR A 153 7.50 12.96 -9.19
CA THR A 153 7.40 11.96 -10.26
C THR A 153 6.01 11.98 -10.93
N ARG A 154 4.94 12.19 -10.16
CA ARG A 154 3.58 12.29 -10.69
C ARG A 154 3.36 13.57 -11.47
N LYS A 155 3.87 14.71 -10.98
CA LYS A 155 3.83 15.98 -11.72
C LYS A 155 4.55 15.87 -13.06
N ALA A 156 5.77 15.34 -13.06
CA ALA A 156 6.53 15.12 -14.29
C ALA A 156 5.77 14.20 -15.27
N ARG A 157 5.17 13.12 -14.78
CA ARG A 157 4.37 12.21 -15.61
C ARG A 157 3.10 12.86 -16.16
N ALA A 158 2.47 13.74 -15.39
CA ALA A 158 1.29 14.50 -15.84
C ALA A 158 1.66 15.52 -16.93
N GLU A 159 2.79 16.20 -16.78
CA GLU A 159 3.32 17.13 -17.78
C GLU A 159 3.70 16.40 -19.08
N GLU A 160 4.35 15.25 -18.97
CA GLU A 160 4.72 14.42 -20.13
C GLU A 160 3.48 13.89 -20.87
N MET A 161 2.45 13.43 -20.14
CA MET A 161 1.18 13.04 -20.74
C MET A 161 0.45 14.22 -21.41
N ALA A 162 0.50 15.42 -20.82
CA ALA A 162 -0.10 16.60 -21.42
C ALA A 162 0.58 16.96 -22.75
N GLN A 163 1.92 16.94 -22.78
CA GLN A 163 2.70 17.18 -24.00
C GLN A 163 2.44 16.11 -25.06
N GLN A 164 2.38 14.83 -24.69
CA GLN A 164 2.06 13.75 -25.63
C GLN A 164 0.65 13.91 -26.20
N LYS A 165 -0.33 14.30 -25.39
CA LYS A 165 -1.70 14.53 -25.84
C LYS A 165 -1.80 15.72 -26.79
N GLU A 166 -1.04 16.79 -26.54
CA GLU A 166 -0.96 17.95 -27.42
C GLU A 166 -0.29 17.60 -28.76
N LEU A 167 0.81 16.84 -28.74
CA LEU A 167 1.49 16.37 -29.95
C LEU A 167 0.59 15.43 -30.78
N ALA A 168 -0.10 14.50 -30.12
CA ALA A 168 -1.04 13.60 -30.79
C ALA A 168 -2.23 14.36 -31.41
N THR A 169 -2.74 15.38 -30.72
CA THR A 169 -3.80 16.25 -31.23
C THR A 169 -3.30 17.07 -32.43
N ALA A 170 -2.07 17.59 -32.38
CA ALA A 170 -1.46 18.33 -33.47
C ALA A 170 -1.17 17.44 -34.70
N GLN A 171 -0.76 16.19 -34.50
CA GLN A 171 -0.56 15.22 -35.59
C GLN A 171 -1.89 14.84 -36.25
N GLN A 172 -2.94 14.53 -35.47
CA GLN A 172 -4.28 14.27 -36.03
C GLN A 172 -4.85 15.49 -36.77
N ALA A 173 -4.65 16.70 -36.25
CA ALA A 173 -5.06 17.92 -36.93
C ALA A 173 -4.27 18.16 -38.23
N GLY A 174 -2.96 17.86 -38.23
CA GLY A 174 -2.10 17.92 -39.41
C GLY A 174 -2.50 16.92 -40.50
N GLU A 175 -2.84 15.68 -40.13
CA GLU A 175 -3.32 14.65 -41.06
C GLU A 175 -4.73 14.96 -41.60
N ALA A 176 -5.62 15.50 -40.76
CA ALA A 176 -6.93 16.00 -41.20
C ALA A 176 -6.79 17.19 -42.17
N GLY A 177 -5.84 18.10 -41.91
CA GLY A 177 -5.55 19.23 -42.78
C GLY A 177 -4.94 18.80 -44.13
N GLN A 178 -4.03 17.82 -44.12
CA GLN A 178 -3.43 17.29 -45.35
C GLN A 178 -4.41 16.47 -46.19
N SER A 179 -5.31 15.71 -45.57
CA SER A 179 -6.35 14.95 -46.29
C SER A 179 -7.40 15.87 -46.93
N LEU A 180 -7.83 16.93 -46.23
CA LEU A 180 -8.68 17.98 -46.81
C LEU A 180 -7.97 18.76 -47.93
N GLY A 181 -6.68 19.05 -47.76
CA GLY A 181 -5.86 19.69 -48.79
C GLY A 181 -5.69 18.85 -50.06
N LYS A 182 -5.45 17.54 -49.92
CA LYS A 182 -5.38 16.59 -51.05
C LYS A 182 -6.73 16.40 -51.73
N ALA A 183 -7.82 16.25 -50.97
CA ALA A 183 -9.16 16.15 -51.52
C ALA A 183 -9.57 17.44 -52.28
N GLY A 184 -9.19 18.61 -51.77
CA GLY A 184 -9.40 19.90 -52.45
C GLY A 184 -8.56 20.04 -53.73
N GLN A 185 -7.34 19.50 -53.77
CA GLN A 185 -6.53 19.45 -55.00
C GLN A 185 -7.10 18.47 -56.02
N GLU A 186 -7.56 17.28 -55.61
CA GLU A 186 -8.20 16.32 -56.53
C GLU A 186 -9.51 16.86 -57.13
N LEU A 187 -10.35 17.52 -56.34
CA LEU A 187 -11.56 18.19 -56.82
C LEU A 187 -11.24 19.31 -57.83
N LYS A 188 -10.16 20.05 -57.61
CA LYS A 188 -9.72 21.12 -58.51
C LYS A 188 -9.12 20.57 -59.80
N LEU A 189 -8.41 19.44 -59.75
CA LEU A 189 -7.94 18.73 -60.95
C LEU A 189 -9.10 18.13 -61.75
N MET A 190 -10.15 17.61 -61.10
CA MET A 190 -11.36 17.12 -61.78
C MET A 190 -12.16 18.23 -62.46
N GLN A 191 -12.29 19.41 -61.84
CA GLN A 191 -12.94 20.57 -62.47
C GLN A 191 -12.10 21.19 -63.59
N GLY A 192 -10.77 21.17 -63.47
CA GLY A 192 -9.88 21.63 -64.55
C GLY A 192 -9.91 20.71 -65.78
N GLY A 193 -10.05 19.40 -65.59
CA GLY A 193 -10.12 18.42 -66.69
C GLY A 193 -11.43 18.42 -67.48
N GLN A 194 -12.51 19.01 -66.96
CA GLN A 194 -13.78 19.16 -67.70
C GLN A 194 -13.83 20.40 -68.60
N ALA A 195 -12.93 21.37 -68.41
CA ALA A 195 -12.90 22.60 -69.23
C ALA A 195 -12.15 22.43 -70.57
N GLU A 196 -11.31 21.40 -70.73
CA GLU A 196 -10.55 21.15 -71.98
C GLU A 196 -11.26 20.20 -72.95
N GLY A 197 -12.40 19.61 -72.58
CA GLY A 197 -13.18 18.70 -73.43
C GLY A 197 -14.25 19.36 -74.32
N GLU A 198 -14.55 20.65 -74.11
CA GLU A 198 -15.68 21.34 -74.76
C GLU A 198 -15.24 22.37 -75.84
N GLN A 199 -14.04 22.22 -76.39
CA GLN A 199 -13.56 23.00 -77.56
C GLN A 199 -13.08 22.14 -78.75
N ALA A 200 -13.31 20.82 -78.72
CA ALA A 200 -12.99 19.92 -79.83
C ALA A 200 -14.26 19.20 -80.36
N ALA A 201 -15.26 19.99 -80.76
CA ALA A 201 -16.38 19.56 -81.60
C ALA A 201 -16.43 20.43 -82.86
#